data_AF-A0A7W6BPX2-F1
#
_entry.id   AF-A0A7W6BPX2-F1
#
_cell.length_a   1.000
_cell.length_b   1.000
_cell.length_c   1.000
_cell.angle_alpha   90.00
_cell.angle_beta   90.00
_cell.angle_gamma   90.00
#
_symmetry.space_group_name_H-M   'P 1'
#
loop_
_entity.id
_entity.type
_entity.pdbx_description
1 polymer ?
#
loop_
_entity_poly.entity_id
_entity_poly.type
_entity_poly.pdbx_seq_one_letter_code
_entity_poly.pdbx_strand_id
1 'polypeptide(L)'
;MGVLFTAGRVCRTIWNGPFYIGKVTRPASVGDVLMKLLETAWRLVVSAALLAGVVSIWFGYLNDKLFPPLKDQIEISASWDDGTMVSLPPKIGVKADTPLKCEGNWPVRVQFFNRSSKTVSLVAFSIQAHQPNRSMDVSEYTPTRESDVIIPPRMGYSQCWSVPIKPGYDPSKLIYEANVDWVYENTSN
;
A
#
# COMPACT_ATOMS: atom_id res chain seq x y z
N MET A 1 -37.98 3.41 2.14
CA MET A 1 -37.98 3.84 3.56
C MET A 1 -38.16 2.63 4.48
N GLY A 2 -37.11 1.87 4.82
CA GLY A 2 -37.30 0.64 5.62
C GLY A 2 -36.08 0.19 6.42
N VAL A 3 -34.87 0.34 5.87
CA VAL A 3 -33.65 -0.17 6.51
C VAL A 3 -33.17 0.72 7.66
N LEU A 4 -33.13 2.05 7.46
CA LEU A 4 -32.67 3.01 8.49
C LEU A 4 -33.56 3.03 9.74
N PHE A 5 -34.87 2.88 9.57
CA PHE A 5 -35.83 2.87 10.69
C PHE A 5 -35.68 1.60 11.56
N THR A 6 -35.41 0.47 10.90
CA THR A 6 -35.20 -0.82 11.57
C THR A 6 -33.86 -0.83 12.31
N ALA A 7 -32.79 -0.30 11.70
CA ALA A 7 -31.49 -0.17 12.31
C ALA A 7 -31.51 0.71 13.57
N GLY A 8 -32.16 1.89 13.50
CA GLY A 8 -32.28 2.77 14.65
C GLY A 8 -33.02 2.14 15.84
N ARG A 9 -34.05 1.33 15.56
CA ARG A 9 -34.79 0.60 16.60
C ARG A 9 -33.94 -0.47 17.25
N VAL A 10 -33.19 -1.24 16.46
CA VAL A 10 -32.28 -2.29 16.97
C VAL A 10 -31.15 -1.69 17.80
N CYS A 11 -30.50 -0.61 17.32
CA CYS A 11 -29.47 0.09 18.08
C CYS A 11 -29.97 0.60 19.43
N ARG A 12 -31.19 1.16 19.46
CA ARG A 12 -31.79 1.64 20.72
C ARG A 12 -32.10 0.50 21.69
N THR A 13 -32.55 -0.64 21.19
CA THR A 13 -32.78 -1.84 22.01
C THR A 13 -31.48 -2.38 22.59
N ILE A 14 -30.43 -2.51 21.76
CA ILE A 14 -29.10 -2.96 22.20
C ILE A 14 -28.50 -1.98 23.21
N TRP A 15 -28.60 -0.67 22.96
CA TRP A 15 -28.06 0.36 23.85
C TRP A 15 -28.74 0.38 25.23
N ASN A 16 -30.05 0.19 25.28
CA ASN A 16 -30.80 0.14 26.52
C ASN A 16 -30.52 -1.15 27.29
N GLY A 17 -30.28 -2.26 26.59
CA GLY A 17 -29.96 -3.55 27.19
C GLY A 17 -31.11 -4.13 28.02
N PRO A 18 -30.87 -5.27 28.68
CA PRO A 18 -31.89 -5.97 29.46
C PRO A 18 -32.20 -5.30 30.81
N PHE A 19 -31.36 -4.36 31.26
CA PHE A 19 -31.43 -3.76 32.60
C PHE A 19 -31.93 -2.31 32.61
N TYR A 20 -32.49 -1.82 31.50
CA TYR A 20 -32.95 -0.43 31.41
C TYR A 20 -34.06 -0.14 32.42
N ILE A 21 -33.74 0.65 33.44
CA ILE A 21 -34.73 1.28 34.31
C ILE A 21 -34.74 2.76 33.98
N GLY A 22 -35.95 3.32 33.85
CA GLY A 22 -36.15 4.74 33.56
C GLY A 22 -35.57 5.67 34.65
N LYS A 23 -36.21 6.81 34.89
CA LYS A 23 -35.77 7.68 35.98
C LYS A 23 -35.97 6.98 37.32
N VAL A 24 -34.95 7.01 38.18
CA VAL A 24 -35.06 6.48 39.54
C VAL A 24 -36.13 7.28 40.28
N THR A 25 -37.22 6.62 40.66
CA THR A 25 -38.26 7.21 41.50
C THR A 25 -37.78 7.29 42.94
N ARG A 26 -38.07 8.39 43.63
CA ARG A 26 -37.73 8.55 45.06
C ARG A 26 -38.94 8.15 45.91
N PRO A 27 -38.75 7.52 47.09
CA PRO A 27 -37.48 7.11 47.70
C PRO A 27 -36.87 5.89 46.99
N ALA A 28 -35.54 5.89 46.82
CA ALA A 28 -34.84 4.86 46.06
C ALA A 28 -34.70 3.57 46.90
N SER A 29 -35.15 2.44 46.34
CA SER A 29 -34.89 1.13 46.93
C SER A 29 -33.47 0.66 46.58
N VAL A 30 -32.90 -0.25 47.38
CA VAL A 30 -31.60 -0.88 47.10
C VAL A 30 -31.61 -1.59 45.73
N GLY A 31 -32.78 -2.14 45.33
CA GLY A 31 -32.97 -2.79 44.03
C GLY A 31 -32.85 -1.81 42.86
N ASP A 32 -33.38 -0.59 42.98
CA ASP A 32 -33.28 0.44 41.94
C ASP A 32 -31.83 0.86 41.70
N VAL A 33 -31.04 0.96 42.78
CA VAL A 33 -29.62 1.29 42.70
C VAL A 33 -28.83 0.18 42.01
N LEU A 34 -29.08 -1.09 42.38
CA LEU A 34 -28.41 -2.25 41.76
C LEU A 34 -28.69 -2.34 40.26
N MET A 35 -29.94 -2.15 39.86
CA MET A 35 -30.32 -2.20 38.45
C MET A 35 -29.73 -1.05 37.65
N LYS A 36 -29.59 0.14 38.26
CA LYS A 36 -28.89 1.24 37.60
C LYS A 36 -27.41 0.96 37.40
N LEU A 37 -26.75 0.32 38.36
CA LEU A 37 -25.36 -0.12 38.20
C LEU A 37 -25.22 -1.11 37.02
N LEU A 38 -26.15 -2.07 36.91
CA LEU A 38 -26.17 -3.02 35.79
C LEU A 38 -26.40 -2.35 34.43
N GLU A 39 -27.31 -1.38 34.33
CA GLU A 39 -27.51 -0.58 33.12
C GLU A 39 -26.22 0.18 32.74
N THR A 40 -25.54 0.75 33.74
CA THR A 40 -24.30 1.52 33.53
C THR A 40 -23.17 0.61 33.04
N ALA A 41 -23.02 -0.56 33.66
CA ALA A 41 -22.05 -1.58 33.26
C ALA A 41 -22.33 -2.10 31.83
N TRP A 42 -23.60 -2.35 31.50
CA TRP A 42 -23.99 -2.74 30.15
C TRP A 42 -23.60 -1.69 29.10
N ARG A 43 -23.90 -0.41 29.35
CA ARG A 43 -23.52 0.69 28.43
C ARG A 43 -22.01 0.83 28.27
N LEU A 44 -21.25 0.58 29.33
CA LEU A 44 -19.79 0.50 29.26
C LEU A 44 -19.33 -0.59 28.30
N VAL A 45 -19.90 -1.80 28.43
CA VAL A 45 -19.58 -2.94 27.54
C VAL A 45 -19.93 -2.63 26.09
N VAL A 46 -21.13 -2.10 25.82
CA VAL A 46 -21.55 -1.74 24.46
C VAL A 46 -20.65 -0.66 23.87
N SER A 47 -20.27 0.35 24.67
CA SER A 47 -19.36 1.41 24.22
C SER A 47 -17.97 0.86 23.90
N ALA A 48 -17.43 -0.03 24.74
CA ALA A 48 -16.15 -0.69 24.50
C ALA A 48 -16.18 -1.55 23.23
N ALA A 49 -17.26 -2.30 23.00
CA ALA A 49 -17.43 -3.11 21.79
C ALA A 49 -17.51 -2.23 20.52
N LEU A 50 -18.21 -1.10 20.58
CA LEU A 50 -18.26 -0.14 19.47
C LEU A 50 -16.88 0.46 19.18
N LEU A 51 -16.16 0.89 20.22
CA LEU A 51 -14.79 1.39 20.07
C LEU A 51 -13.87 0.33 19.46
N ALA A 52 -13.92 -0.91 19.94
CA ALA A 52 -13.14 -2.01 19.38
C ALA A 52 -13.47 -2.26 17.90
N GLY A 53 -14.75 -2.18 17.52
CA GLY A 53 -15.19 -2.24 16.13
C GLY A 53 -14.60 -1.12 15.27
N VAL A 54 -14.66 0.13 15.74
CA VAL A 54 -14.08 1.29 15.03
C VAL A 54 -12.58 1.14 14.87
N VAL A 55 -11.88 0.75 15.94
CA VAL A 55 -10.43 0.49 15.93
C VAL A 55 -10.08 -0.61 14.91
N SER A 56 -10.85 -1.69 14.88
CA SER A 56 -10.64 -2.78 13.93
C SER A 56 -10.83 -2.34 12.47
N ILE A 57 -11.86 -1.53 12.20
CA ILE A 57 -12.10 -0.96 10.85
C ILE A 57 -10.97 0.01 10.47
N TRP A 58 -10.52 0.83 11.43
CA TRP A 58 -9.44 1.79 11.22
C TRP A 58 -8.15 1.07 10.83
N PHE A 59 -7.66 0.14 11.65
CA PHE A 59 -6.39 -0.54 11.42
C PHE A 59 -6.46 -1.61 10.33
N GLY A 60 -7.58 -2.31 10.17
CA GLY A 60 -7.69 -3.43 9.22
C GLY A 60 -8.11 -3.05 7.81
N TYR A 61 -8.69 -1.86 7.59
CA TYR A 61 -9.20 -1.48 6.28
C TYR A 61 -8.82 -0.06 5.87
N LEU A 62 -9.05 0.93 6.76
CA LEU A 62 -8.82 2.33 6.40
C LEU A 62 -7.33 2.67 6.34
N ASN A 63 -6.52 2.13 7.24
CA ASN A 63 -5.10 2.43 7.33
C ASN A 63 -4.38 2.15 6.01
N ASP A 64 -4.56 0.95 5.44
CA ASP A 64 -3.85 0.56 4.20
C ASP A 64 -4.36 1.31 2.96
N LYS A 65 -5.63 1.76 2.97
CA LYS A 65 -6.21 2.54 1.88
C LYS A 65 -5.82 4.01 1.91
N LEU A 66 -5.74 4.60 3.11
CA LEU A 66 -5.40 6.01 3.30
C LEU A 66 -3.88 6.22 3.34
N PHE A 67 -3.15 5.24 3.86
CA PHE A 67 -1.70 5.27 4.04
C PHE A 67 -1.08 3.98 3.48
N PRO A 68 -1.15 3.77 2.15
CA PRO A 68 -0.53 2.59 1.54
C PRO A 68 0.98 2.59 1.85
N PRO A 69 1.59 1.41 2.03
CA PRO A 69 3.02 1.33 2.31
C PRO A 69 3.81 1.98 1.17
N LEU A 70 4.95 2.59 1.50
CA LEU A 70 5.77 3.34 0.54
C LEU A 70 6.15 2.49 -0.68
N LYS A 71 6.40 1.20 -0.47
CA LYS A 71 6.68 0.20 -1.50
C LYS A 71 5.64 0.20 -2.63
N ASP A 72 4.35 0.26 -2.29
CA ASP A 72 3.26 0.19 -3.27
C ASP A 72 3.05 1.53 -4.02
N GLN A 73 3.74 2.58 -3.57
CA GLN A 73 3.74 3.90 -4.19
C GLN A 73 4.93 4.09 -5.13
N ILE A 74 5.83 3.11 -5.27
CA ILE A 74 6.92 3.12 -6.23
C ILE A 74 6.51 2.27 -7.42
N GLU A 75 6.33 2.92 -8.56
CA GLU A 75 6.12 2.25 -9.83
C GLU A 75 7.47 1.95 -10.45
N ILE A 76 7.67 0.70 -10.84
CA ILE A 76 8.90 0.25 -11.49
C ILE A 76 8.53 -0.46 -12.78
N SER A 77 9.28 -0.19 -13.84
CA SER A 77 9.13 -0.90 -15.11
C SER A 77 10.49 -1.26 -15.66
N ALA A 78 10.59 -2.42 -16.30
CA ALA A 78 11.79 -2.85 -16.99
C ALA A 78 11.47 -3.15 -18.45
N SER A 79 12.36 -2.75 -19.35
CA SER A 79 12.24 -3.05 -20.77
C SER A 79 13.62 -3.25 -21.39
N TRP A 80 13.71 -4.11 -22.39
CA TRP A 80 14.89 -4.13 -23.25
C TRP A 80 15.04 -2.77 -23.94
N ASP A 81 16.22 -2.19 -23.93
CA ASP A 81 16.46 -0.96 -24.68
C ASP A 81 16.79 -1.30 -26.13
N ASP A 82 15.80 -1.13 -27.00
CA ASP A 82 15.93 -1.20 -28.46
C ASP A 82 16.42 0.12 -29.08
N GLY A 83 16.76 1.11 -28.24
CA GLY A 83 17.11 2.46 -28.68
C GLY A 83 15.88 3.34 -28.96
N THR A 84 14.66 2.83 -28.76
CA THR A 84 13.46 3.67 -28.80
C THR A 84 13.38 4.54 -27.55
N MET A 85 13.18 5.83 -27.77
CA MET A 85 13.07 6.80 -26.69
C MET A 85 11.71 6.65 -26.03
N VAL A 86 11.67 6.05 -24.84
CA VAL A 86 10.48 6.09 -23.99
C VAL A 86 10.52 7.39 -23.21
N SER A 87 9.57 8.30 -23.48
CA SER A 87 9.44 9.52 -22.68
C SER A 87 9.00 9.16 -21.27
N LEU A 88 9.88 9.31 -20.29
CA LEU A 88 9.48 9.35 -18.88
C LEU A 88 8.46 10.49 -18.68
N PRO A 89 7.47 10.34 -17.77
CA PRO A 89 6.65 11.48 -17.39
C PRO A 89 7.56 12.63 -16.97
N PRO A 90 7.36 13.84 -17.52
CA PRO A 90 8.29 14.94 -17.34
C PRO A 90 8.45 15.26 -15.86
N LYS A 91 9.70 15.44 -15.42
CA LYS A 91 10.01 16.03 -14.11
C LYS A 91 9.22 17.34 -13.99
N ILE A 92 8.49 17.53 -12.89
CA ILE A 92 7.87 18.83 -12.59
C ILE A 92 9.02 19.83 -12.36
N GLY A 93 9.33 20.65 -13.37
CA GLY A 93 10.35 21.70 -13.27
C GLY A 93 11.76 21.32 -13.73
N VAL A 94 11.98 20.16 -14.36
CA VAL A 94 13.28 19.82 -14.96
C VAL A 94 13.04 19.30 -16.39
N LYS A 95 13.87 19.75 -17.33
CA LYS A 95 13.89 19.25 -18.71
C LYS A 95 13.81 17.72 -18.71
N ALA A 96 12.98 17.14 -19.59
CA ALA A 96 12.99 15.71 -19.85
C ALA A 96 14.45 15.26 -19.97
N ASP A 97 14.88 14.36 -19.08
CA ASP A 97 16.25 13.89 -19.09
C ASP A 97 16.56 13.36 -20.48
N THR A 98 17.77 13.68 -20.96
CA THR A 98 18.34 13.12 -22.18
C THR A 98 18.01 11.64 -22.30
N PRO A 99 17.62 11.17 -23.50
CA PRO A 99 17.24 9.78 -23.71
C PRO A 99 18.37 8.86 -23.22
N LEU A 100 18.11 8.11 -22.15
CA LEU A 100 19.05 7.14 -21.59
C LEU A 100 19.14 5.95 -22.55
N LYS A 101 20.24 5.86 -23.29
CA LYS A 101 20.54 4.70 -24.13
C LYS A 101 21.39 3.71 -23.35
N CYS A 102 20.87 2.51 -23.18
CA CYS A 102 21.54 1.38 -22.58
C CYS A 102 22.36 0.64 -23.65
N GLU A 103 23.67 0.49 -23.42
CA GLU A 103 24.59 -0.14 -24.36
C GLU A 103 25.47 -1.18 -23.66
N GLY A 104 26.00 -2.12 -24.45
CA GLY A 104 26.94 -3.13 -23.99
C GLY A 104 26.34 -4.12 -23.00
N ASN A 105 26.97 -4.24 -21.83
CA ASN A 105 26.63 -5.28 -20.83
C ASN A 105 25.36 -4.98 -20.03
N TRP A 106 24.72 -3.82 -20.22
CA TRP A 106 23.61 -3.34 -19.40
C TRP A 106 22.36 -3.03 -20.24
N PRO A 107 21.80 -3.98 -20.99
CA PRO A 107 20.81 -3.69 -22.04
C PRO A 107 19.38 -3.44 -21.52
N VAL A 108 19.10 -3.66 -20.24
CA VAL A 108 17.74 -3.51 -19.68
C VAL A 108 17.61 -2.12 -19.07
N ARG A 109 16.68 -1.33 -19.60
CA ARG A 109 16.31 -0.04 -19.03
C ARG A 109 15.30 -0.29 -17.91
N VAL A 110 15.63 0.13 -16.69
CA VAL A 110 14.71 0.11 -15.55
C VAL A 110 14.32 1.54 -15.23
N GLN A 111 13.02 1.79 -15.15
CA GLN A 111 12.45 3.07 -14.80
C GLN A 111 11.80 2.98 -13.44
N PHE A 112 12.03 3.97 -12.61
CA PHE A 112 11.44 4.11 -11.29
C PHE A 112 10.65 5.39 -11.27
N PHE A 113 9.45 5.35 -10.70
CA PHE A 113 8.60 6.50 -10.53
C PHE A 113 8.01 6.53 -9.13
N ASN A 114 8.35 7.58 -8.38
CA ASN A 114 7.90 7.76 -7.02
C ASN A 114 6.54 8.48 -7.01
N ARG A 115 5.45 7.73 -6.84
CA ARG A 115 4.10 8.28 -6.70
C ARG A 115 3.80 8.79 -5.29
N SER A 116 4.72 8.61 -4.34
CA SER A 116 4.52 9.06 -2.96
C SER A 116 4.74 10.57 -2.79
N SER A 117 4.35 11.06 -1.61
CA SER A 117 4.67 12.42 -1.14
C SER A 117 6.03 12.50 -0.44
N LYS A 118 6.78 11.40 -0.33
CA LYS A 118 8.01 11.27 0.44
C LYS A 118 9.21 11.08 -0.48
N THR A 119 10.38 11.55 -0.05
CA THR A 119 11.63 11.30 -0.78
C THR A 119 12.11 9.88 -0.50
N VAL A 120 12.45 9.15 -1.55
CA VAL A 120 13.04 7.81 -1.45
C VAL A 120 14.55 7.92 -1.55
N SER A 121 15.29 7.24 -0.67
CA SER A 121 16.75 7.18 -0.70
C SER A 121 17.28 5.88 -1.29
N LEU A 122 16.55 4.78 -1.12
CA LEU A 122 16.96 3.47 -1.62
C LEU A 122 15.75 2.67 -2.06
N VAL A 123 15.86 2.09 -3.25
CA VAL A 123 14.89 1.11 -3.79
C VAL A 123 15.61 -0.19 -4.01
N ALA A 124 15.10 -1.24 -3.38
CA ALA A 124 15.53 -2.60 -3.66
C ALA A 124 14.46 -3.32 -4.47
N PHE A 125 14.90 -4.03 -5.50
CA PHE A 125 14.01 -4.57 -6.52
C PHE A 125 14.60 -5.79 -7.21
N SER A 126 13.73 -6.59 -7.80
CA SER A 126 14.08 -7.76 -8.59
C SER A 126 13.64 -7.55 -10.04
N ILE A 127 14.39 -8.12 -11.00
CA ILE A 127 14.02 -8.12 -12.43
C ILE A 127 13.88 -9.56 -12.89
N GLN A 128 12.70 -9.90 -13.37
CA GLN A 128 12.38 -11.19 -13.98
C GLN A 128 12.29 -11.03 -15.50
N ALA A 129 12.57 -12.12 -16.22
CA ALA A 129 12.47 -12.13 -17.67
C ALA A 129 11.64 -13.33 -18.11
N HIS A 130 10.64 -13.08 -18.94
CA HIS A 130 9.71 -14.10 -19.43
C HIS A 130 9.75 -14.16 -20.95
N GLN A 131 9.62 -15.37 -21.49
CA GLN A 131 9.35 -15.52 -22.91
C GLN A 131 7.89 -15.15 -23.18
N PRO A 132 7.57 -14.43 -24.27
CA PRO A 132 6.18 -14.16 -24.64
C PRO A 132 5.36 -15.44 -24.66
N ASN A 133 4.16 -15.40 -24.07
CA ASN A 133 3.25 -16.54 -23.90
C ASN A 133 3.78 -17.67 -23.00
N ARG A 134 4.77 -17.41 -22.13
CA ARG A 134 5.20 -18.35 -21.08
C ARG A 134 5.32 -17.63 -19.73
N SER A 135 5.00 -18.33 -18.65
CA SER A 135 5.10 -17.81 -17.28
C SER A 135 6.42 -18.14 -16.58
N MET A 136 7.27 -18.97 -17.19
CA MET A 136 8.53 -19.38 -16.58
C MET A 136 9.55 -18.23 -16.63
N ASP A 137 10.17 -17.94 -15.49
CA ASP A 137 11.31 -17.01 -15.42
C ASP A 137 12.56 -17.66 -16.05
N VAL A 138 13.08 -16.99 -17.08
CA VAL A 138 14.28 -17.40 -17.82
C VAL A 138 15.52 -16.66 -17.36
N SER A 139 15.41 -15.76 -16.37
CA SER A 139 16.57 -15.22 -15.67
C SER A 139 17.30 -16.36 -14.93
N GLU A 140 18.63 -16.33 -14.97
CA GLU A 140 19.48 -17.39 -14.40
C GLU A 140 19.54 -17.29 -12.87
N TYR A 141 19.37 -16.07 -12.36
CA TYR A 141 19.24 -15.74 -10.95
C TYR A 141 18.50 -14.39 -10.86
N THR A 142 17.57 -14.28 -9.92
CA THR A 142 16.81 -13.05 -9.65
C THR A 142 17.34 -12.40 -8.37
N PRO A 143 18.61 -11.92 -8.31
CA PRO A 143 19.10 -11.25 -7.12
C PRO A 143 18.25 -10.02 -6.85
N THR A 144 17.95 -9.76 -5.58
CA THR A 144 17.56 -8.42 -5.14
C THR A 144 18.70 -7.47 -5.48
N ARG A 145 18.36 -6.40 -6.20
CA ARG A 145 19.24 -5.32 -6.62
C ARG A 145 18.88 -4.09 -5.81
N GLU A 146 19.82 -3.17 -5.67
CA GLU A 146 19.62 -1.93 -4.94
C GLU A 146 20.01 -0.74 -5.81
N SER A 147 19.23 0.32 -5.72
CA SER A 147 19.58 1.64 -6.22
C SER A 147 19.49 2.64 -5.08
N ASP A 148 20.57 3.36 -4.85
CA ASP A 148 20.76 4.41 -3.84
C ASP A 148 20.46 5.81 -4.39
N VAL A 149 19.86 5.89 -5.58
CA VAL A 149 19.48 7.16 -6.19
C VAL A 149 18.33 7.78 -5.42
N ILE A 150 18.52 9.03 -4.98
CA ILE A 150 17.49 9.81 -4.32
C ILE A 150 16.38 10.15 -5.33
N ILE A 151 15.15 9.71 -5.06
CA ILE A 151 13.97 9.97 -5.89
C ILE A 151 13.03 10.91 -5.14
N PRO A 152 12.95 12.20 -5.53
CA PRO A 152 12.02 13.13 -4.90
C PRO A 152 10.55 12.71 -5.11
N PRO A 153 9.62 13.27 -4.32
CA PRO A 153 8.19 13.04 -4.51
C PRO A 153 7.76 13.37 -5.92
N ARG A 154 6.91 12.51 -6.51
CA ARG A 154 6.33 12.70 -7.86
C ARG A 154 7.37 12.75 -9.00
N MET A 155 8.59 12.26 -8.77
CA MET A 155 9.65 12.21 -9.76
C MET A 155 9.95 10.77 -10.18
N GLY A 156 10.53 10.62 -11.36
CA GLY A 156 11.09 9.36 -11.81
C GLY A 156 12.52 9.51 -12.32
N TYR A 157 13.22 8.39 -12.39
CA TYR A 157 14.53 8.28 -13.02
C TYR A 157 14.64 6.93 -13.72
N SER A 158 15.61 6.81 -14.62
CA SER A 158 15.91 5.55 -15.30
C SER A 158 17.39 5.20 -15.15
N GLN A 159 17.67 3.91 -15.15
CA GLN A 159 19.04 3.39 -15.11
C GLN A 159 19.12 2.08 -15.91
N CYS A 160 20.30 1.80 -16.45
CA CYS A 160 20.57 0.59 -17.22
C CYS A 160 21.07 -0.54 -16.31
N TRP A 161 20.59 -1.74 -16.56
CA TRP A 161 20.83 -2.93 -15.75
C TRP A 161 21.16 -4.15 -16.62
N SER A 162 21.94 -5.08 -16.08
CA SER A 162 22.25 -6.36 -16.70
C SER A 162 21.36 -7.44 -16.09
N VAL A 163 20.71 -8.27 -16.91
CA VAL A 163 19.95 -9.43 -16.43
C VAL A 163 20.57 -10.69 -17.03
N PRO A 164 21.20 -11.57 -16.24
CA PRO A 164 21.73 -12.82 -16.77
C PRO A 164 20.57 -13.72 -17.19
N ILE A 165 20.58 -14.12 -18.45
CA ILE A 165 19.54 -14.95 -19.07
C ILE A 165 20.09 -16.36 -19.29
N LYS A 166 19.28 -17.38 -19.02
CA LYS A 166 19.63 -18.78 -19.29
C LYS A 166 20.04 -18.98 -20.76
N PRO A 167 21.00 -19.87 -21.05
CA PRO A 167 21.42 -20.14 -22.42
C PRO A 167 20.26 -20.65 -23.28
N GLY A 168 20.24 -20.24 -24.56
CA GLY A 168 19.21 -20.65 -25.52
C GLY A 168 18.03 -19.68 -25.69
N TYR A 169 18.00 -18.59 -24.92
CA TYR A 169 17.02 -17.52 -25.07
C TYR A 169 17.65 -16.27 -25.70
N ASP A 170 16.89 -15.57 -26.54
CA ASP A 170 17.27 -14.26 -27.11
C ASP A 170 16.79 -13.14 -26.18
N PRO A 171 17.70 -12.42 -25.48
CA PRO A 171 17.32 -11.41 -24.49
C PRO A 171 16.45 -10.27 -25.04
N SER A 172 16.59 -9.96 -26.34
CA SER A 172 15.83 -8.88 -26.99
C SER A 172 14.35 -9.19 -27.20
N LYS A 173 13.98 -10.48 -27.17
CA LYS A 173 12.61 -10.96 -27.38
C LYS A 173 11.88 -11.27 -26.08
N LEU A 174 12.48 -10.98 -24.93
CA LEU A 174 11.91 -11.26 -23.62
C LEU A 174 11.08 -10.08 -23.12
N ILE A 175 10.06 -10.40 -22.32
CA ILE A 175 9.31 -9.45 -21.53
C ILE A 175 10.00 -9.34 -20.18
N TYR A 176 10.39 -8.13 -19.81
CA TYR A 176 11.03 -7.86 -18.53
C TYR A 176 10.00 -7.31 -17.56
N GLU A 177 9.96 -7.85 -16.35
CA GLU A 177 9.12 -7.37 -15.27
C GLU A 177 10.00 -7.02 -14.08
N ALA A 178 9.83 -5.81 -13.56
CA ALA A 178 10.52 -5.38 -12.37
C ALA A 178 9.53 -5.33 -11.20
N ASN A 179 9.98 -5.81 -10.04
CA ASN A 179 9.18 -5.81 -8.83
C ASN A 179 9.96 -5.11 -7.73
N VAL A 180 9.31 -4.19 -7.03
CA VAL A 180 9.90 -3.59 -5.83
C VAL A 180 9.90 -4.64 -4.73
N ASP A 181 11.04 -4.89 -4.13
CA ASP A 181 11.17 -5.82 -2.99
C ASP A 181 10.95 -5.02 -1.69
N TRP A 182 11.64 -3.89 -1.53
CA TRP A 182 11.54 -3.00 -0.37
C TRP A 182 12.10 -1.59 -0.66
N VAL A 183 11.75 -0.59 0.16
CA VAL A 183 12.07 0.83 -0.07
C VAL A 183 12.45 1.52 1.25
N TYR A 184 13.48 2.35 1.23
CA TYR A 184 13.81 3.26 2.33
C TYR A 184 13.41 4.71 2.03
N GLU A 185 12.81 5.34 3.04
CA GLU A 185 12.55 6.77 3.05
C GLU A 185 13.80 7.54 3.45
N ASN A 186 14.06 8.65 2.76
CA ASN A 186 15.07 9.60 3.20
C ASN A 186 14.50 10.48 4.33
N THR A 187 15.01 10.31 5.55
CA THR A 187 14.56 11.06 6.73
C THR A 187 15.47 12.26 7.08
N SER A 188 16.48 12.55 6.26
CA SER A 188 17.34 13.72 6.47
C SER A 188 16.58 15.02 6.17
N ASN A 189 15.99 15.60 7.21
CA ASN A 189 15.55 17.01 7.26
C ASN A 189 16.69 17.91 7.74
#